data_AF-A0A975NUQ8-F1
#
_entry.id   AF-A0A975NUQ8-F1
#
_cell.length_a   1.000
_cell.length_b   1.000
_cell.length_c   1.000
_cell.angle_alpha   90.00
_cell.angle_beta   90.00
_cell.angle_gamma   90.00
#
_symmetry.space_group_name_H-M   'P 1'
#
loop_
_entity.id
_entity.type
_entity.pdbx_description
1 polymer ?
#
loop_
_entity_poly.entity_id
_entity_poly.type
_entity_poly.pdbx_seq_one_letter_code
_entity_poly.pdbx_strand_id
1 'polypeptide(L)'
;MSERELFRHVALHFGMGATLGALFMMSLLVLNVQSISDVVLRSTSPITATIVLVTGASMYFAFGAAITGFYFMIMDEDYPKGGRR
;
A
#
# COMPACT_ATOMS: atom_id res chain seq x y z
N MET A 1 6.49 18.59 -15.14
CA MET A 1 5.13 18.41 -14.56
C MET A 1 4.90 19.44 -13.44
N SER A 2 3.66 19.79 -13.04
CA SER A 2 3.47 20.64 -11.85
C SER A 2 3.62 19.82 -10.56
N GLU A 3 4.23 20.37 -9.51
CA GLU A 3 4.35 19.71 -8.19
C GLU A 3 3.01 19.20 -7.64
N ARG A 4 1.91 19.86 -8.00
CA ARG A 4 0.55 19.44 -7.60
C ARG A 4 0.09 18.16 -8.30
N GLU A 5 0.48 17.97 -9.55
CA GLU A 5 0.16 16.76 -10.33
C GLU A 5 1.00 15.56 -9.88
N LEU A 6 2.26 15.83 -9.53
CA LEU A 6 3.18 14.90 -8.88
C LEU A 6 2.58 14.38 -7.58
N PHE A 7 2.25 15.28 -6.68
CA PHE A 7 1.67 14.94 -5.39
C PHE A 7 0.38 14.12 -5.55
N ARG A 8 -0.48 14.49 -6.51
CA ARG A 8 -1.72 13.76 -6.79
C ARG A 8 -1.44 12.34 -7.30
N HIS A 9 -0.47 12.13 -8.18
CA HIS A 9 -0.13 10.79 -8.69
C HIS A 9 0.43 9.87 -7.60
N VAL A 10 1.35 10.40 -6.78
CA VAL A 10 1.93 9.67 -5.66
C VAL A 10 0.85 9.36 -4.62
N ALA A 11 -0.05 10.30 -4.31
CA ALA A 11 -1.16 10.08 -3.39
C ALA A 11 -2.14 9.02 -3.89
N LEU A 12 -2.40 8.95 -5.21
CA LEU A 12 -3.22 7.89 -5.80
C LEU A 12 -2.56 6.51 -5.65
N HIS A 13 -1.27 6.39 -5.93
CA HIS A 13 -0.54 5.14 -5.76
C HIS A 13 -0.48 4.71 -4.29
N PHE A 14 -0.26 5.66 -3.38
CA PHE A 14 -0.32 5.43 -1.95
C PHE A 14 -1.70 4.91 -1.53
N GLY A 15 -2.79 5.56 -1.97
CA GLY A 15 -4.15 5.12 -1.67
C GLY A 15 -4.48 3.74 -2.24
N MET A 16 -4.01 3.43 -3.45
CA MET A 16 -4.14 2.10 -4.04
C MET A 16 -3.40 1.05 -3.20
N GLY A 17 -2.13 1.29 -2.86
CA GLY A 17 -1.34 0.39 -2.03
C GLY A 17 -1.94 0.18 -0.64
N ALA A 18 -2.42 1.26 0.01
CA ALA A 18 -3.09 1.18 1.30
C ALA A 18 -4.34 0.28 1.25
N THR A 19 -5.16 0.45 0.22
CA THR A 19 -6.38 -0.33 0.02
C THR A 19 -6.04 -1.81 -0.22
N LEU A 20 -5.03 -2.09 -1.05
CA LEU A 20 -4.56 -3.44 -1.34
C LEU A 20 -4.03 -4.14 -0.09
N GLY A 21 -3.19 -3.45 0.70
CA GLY A 21 -2.66 -3.99 1.95
C GLY A 21 -3.75 -4.26 2.99
N ALA A 22 -4.76 -3.38 3.09
CA ALA A 22 -5.90 -3.59 3.98
C ALA A 22 -6.73 -4.81 3.58
N LEU A 23 -7.07 -4.92 2.29
CA LEU A 23 -7.82 -6.06 1.75
C LEU A 23 -7.03 -7.37 1.92
N PHE A 24 -5.73 -7.34 1.66
CA PHE A 24 -4.85 -8.48 1.84
C PHE A 24 -4.84 -8.95 3.30
N MET A 25 -4.60 -8.03 4.24
CA MET A 25 -4.54 -8.38 5.66
C MET A 25 -5.89 -8.87 6.20
N MET A 26 -6.99 -8.23 5.79
CA MET A 26 -8.34 -8.69 6.14
C MET A 26 -8.61 -10.09 5.59
N SER A 27 -8.17 -10.39 4.35
CA SER A 27 -8.32 -11.73 3.77
C SER A 27 -7.54 -12.79 4.57
N LEU A 28 -6.31 -12.47 5.00
CA LEU A 28 -5.52 -13.36 5.86
C LEU A 28 -6.20 -13.66 7.20
N LEU A 29 -6.82 -12.63 7.81
CA LEU A 29 -7.57 -12.78 9.06
C LEU A 29 -8.83 -13.63 8.86
N VAL A 30 -9.62 -13.36 7.81
CA VAL A 30 -10.87 -14.11 7.54
C VAL A 30 -10.58 -15.58 7.24
N LEU A 31 -9.52 -15.85 6.47
CA LEU A 31 -9.11 -17.22 6.13
C LEU A 31 -8.33 -17.92 7.27
N ASN A 32 -8.08 -17.21 8.38
CA ASN A 32 -7.24 -17.64 9.49
C ASN A 32 -5.92 -18.30 9.01
N VAL A 33 -5.28 -17.69 8.01
CA VAL A 33 -4.04 -18.21 7.43
C VAL A 33 -2.99 -18.28 8.54
N GLN A 34 -2.33 -19.43 8.68
CA GLN A 34 -1.33 -19.66 9.73
C GLN A 34 -1.81 -19.36 11.16
N SER A 35 -3.11 -19.46 11.44
CA SER A 35 -3.68 -19.15 12.76
C SER A 35 -3.43 -17.70 13.22
N ILE A 36 -3.22 -16.76 12.30
CA ILE A 36 -2.99 -15.35 12.62
C ILE A 36 -4.15 -14.77 13.45
N SER A 37 -5.40 -15.14 13.13
CA SER A 37 -6.56 -14.67 13.90
C SER A 37 -6.56 -15.24 15.31
N ASP A 38 -6.13 -16.49 15.50
CA ASP A 38 -5.99 -17.08 16.84
C ASP A 38 -4.94 -16.35 17.68
N VAL A 39 -3.82 -15.93 17.06
CA VAL A 39 -2.78 -15.13 17.73
C VAL A 39 -3.32 -13.76 18.14
N VAL A 40 -4.06 -13.10 17.25
CA VAL A 40 -4.68 -11.80 17.52
C VAL A 40 -5.74 -11.92 18.63
N LEU A 41 -6.59 -12.93 18.59
CA LEU A 41 -7.64 -13.15 19.60
C LEU A 41 -7.10 -13.51 20.98
N ARG A 42 -5.93 -14.14 21.07
CA ARG A 42 -5.26 -14.46 22.35
C ARG A 42 -4.45 -13.31 22.93
N SER A 43 -4.32 -12.20 22.20
CA SER A 43 -3.59 -11.03 22.69
C SER A 43 -4.38 -10.28 23.78
N THR A 44 -3.68 -9.55 24.65
CA THR A 44 -4.28 -8.78 25.75
C THR A 44 -5.28 -7.72 25.26
N SER A 45 -5.10 -7.21 24.03
CA SER A 45 -6.04 -6.30 23.37
C SER A 45 -6.22 -6.68 21.90
N PRO A 46 -7.16 -7.58 21.58
CA PRO A 46 -7.37 -8.08 20.21
C PRO A 46 -7.73 -6.99 19.21
N ILE A 47 -8.50 -5.99 19.64
CA ILE A 47 -8.90 -4.85 18.79
C ILE A 47 -7.67 -4.03 18.42
N THR A 48 -6.85 -3.65 19.41
CA THR A 48 -5.63 -2.87 19.16
C THR A 48 -4.66 -3.66 18.29
N ALA A 49 -4.46 -4.96 18.57
CA ALA A 49 -3.60 -5.82 17.76
C ALA A 49 -4.08 -5.90 16.30
N THR A 50 -5.39 -6.06 16.06
CA THR A 50 -5.97 -6.06 14.72
C THR A 50 -5.71 -4.73 14.00
N ILE A 51 -5.96 -3.60 14.68
CA ILE A 51 -5.73 -2.27 14.09
C ILE A 51 -4.27 -2.10 13.70
N VAL A 52 -3.33 -2.41 14.60
CA VAL A 52 -1.89 -2.28 14.35
C VAL A 52 -1.45 -3.18 13.19
N LEU A 53 -1.96 -4.41 13.16
CA LEU A 53 -1.62 -5.39 12.13
C LEU A 53 -2.11 -4.93 10.73
N VAL A 54 -3.38 -4.55 10.64
CA VAL A 54 -3.99 -4.07 9.39
C VAL A 54 -3.36 -2.76 8.94
N THR A 55 -3.21 -1.78 9.83
CA THR A 55 -2.62 -0.47 9.49
C THR A 55 -1.14 -0.59 9.13
N GLY A 56 -0.38 -1.40 9.87
CA GLY A 56 1.02 -1.68 9.58
C GLY A 56 1.19 -2.30 8.20
N ALA A 57 0.48 -3.40 7.92
CA ALA A 57 0.53 -4.05 6.61
C ALA A 57 0.09 -3.10 5.48
N SER A 58 -0.98 -2.34 5.69
CA SER A 58 -1.46 -1.34 4.72
C SER A 58 -0.41 -0.27 4.43
N MET A 59 0.30 0.23 5.45
CA MET A 59 1.36 1.22 5.27
C MET A 59 2.54 0.68 4.45
N TYR A 60 2.96 -0.57 4.66
CA TYR A 60 4.03 -1.17 3.85
C TYR A 60 3.66 -1.22 2.36
N PHE A 61 2.44 -1.65 2.04
CA PHE A 61 1.96 -1.68 0.66
C PHE A 61 1.78 -0.27 0.08
N ALA A 62 1.23 0.67 0.85
CA ALA A 62 1.06 2.05 0.45
C ALA A 62 2.40 2.72 0.12
N PHE A 63 3.40 2.52 0.98
CA PHE A 63 4.74 3.06 0.80
C PHE A 63 5.45 2.45 -0.41
N GLY A 64 5.38 1.12 -0.57
CA GLY A 64 5.91 0.43 -1.75
C GLY A 64 5.29 0.93 -3.04
N ALA A 65 3.95 1.00 -3.10
CA ALA A 65 3.23 1.49 -4.27
C ALA A 65 3.56 2.96 -4.59
N ALA A 66 3.69 3.82 -3.56
CA ALA A 66 4.07 5.21 -3.72
C ALA A 66 5.48 5.37 -4.30
N ILE A 67 6.47 4.61 -3.80
CA ILE A 67 7.83 4.62 -4.36
C ILE A 67 7.83 4.11 -5.80
N THR A 68 7.13 3.01 -6.08
CA THR A 68 7.05 2.46 -7.44
C THR A 68 6.40 3.45 -8.41
N GLY A 69 5.29 4.09 -8.02
CA GLY A 69 4.64 5.11 -8.85
C GLY A 69 5.52 6.33 -9.07
N PHE A 70 6.26 6.75 -8.04
CA PHE A 70 7.23 7.83 -8.14
C PHE A 70 8.41 7.46 -9.06
N TYR A 71 8.94 6.24 -8.96
CA TYR A 71 10.04 5.75 -9.79
C TYR A 71 9.65 5.69 -11.28
N PHE A 72 8.48 5.13 -11.60
CA PHE A 72 8.02 5.07 -12.99
C PHE A 72 7.86 6.47 -13.60
N MET A 73 7.37 7.42 -12.82
CA MET A 73 7.17 8.77 -13.29
C MET A 73 8.49 9.53 -13.50
N ILE A 74 9.51 9.32 -12.65
CA ILE A 74 10.87 9.83 -12.93
C ILE A 74 11.41 9.19 -14.21
N MET A 75 11.26 7.87 -14.35
CA MET A 75 11.74 7.15 -15.54
C MET A 75 11.09 7.68 -16.82
N ASP A 76 9.79 7.98 -16.79
CA ASP A 76 9.08 8.59 -17.93
C ASP A 76 9.50 10.04 -18.21
N GLU A 77 9.97 10.79 -17.21
CA GLU A 77 10.47 12.16 -17.37
C GLU A 77 11.91 12.18 -17.94
N ASP A 78 12.75 11.21 -17.53
CA ASP A 78 14.14 11.04 -17.99
C ASP A 78 14.25 10.38 -19.38
N TYR A 79 13.24 9.64 -19.82
CA TYR A 79 13.12 9.15 -21.20
C TYR A 79 12.19 10.07 -22.00
N PRO A 80 12.71 11.12 -22.68
CA PRO A 80 11.90 11.85 -23.64
C PRO A 80 11.46 10.84 -24.68
N LYS A 81 10.13 10.73 -24.87
CA LYS A 81 9.53 9.85 -25.88
C LYS A 81 10.25 10.06 -27.22
N GLY A 82 11.20 9.16 -27.52
CA GLY A 82 11.73 8.96 -28.85
C GLY A 82 10.51 8.70 -29.74
N GLY A 83 10.29 9.63 -30.67
CA GLY A 83 8.96 9.91 -31.20
C GLY A 83 8.25 8.71 -31.83
N ARG A 84 6.92 8.84 -31.91
CA ARG A 84 6.16 8.48 -33.11
C ARG A 84 4.73 9.02 -33.04
N ARG A 85 4.42 9.76 -34.11
CA ARG A 85 3.13 10.23 -34.63
C ARG A 85 2.62 11.54 -34.07
#